data_AF-A0A969QR52-F1
#
_entry.id   AF-A0A969QR52-F1
#
_cell.length_a   1.000
_cell.length_b   1.000
_cell.length_c   1.000
_cell.angle_alpha   90.00
_cell.angle_beta   90.00
_cell.angle_gamma   90.00
#
_symmetry.space_group_name_H-M   'P 1'
#
loop_
_entity.id
_entity.type
_entity.pdbx_description
1 polymer ?
#
loop_
_entity_poly.entity_id
_entity_poly.type
_entity_poly.pdbx_seq_one_letter_code
_entity_poly.pdbx_strand_id
1 'polypeptide(L)' 'MQALQTALVHAVIDGMPSYEQIQEVVVAELSGHHVEHSSAAQLLLTSIAPSSKFTSLFLTQVDAVSA' A
#
# COMPACT_ATOMS: atom_id res chain seq x y z
N MET A 1 10.24 8.65 0.87
CA MET A 1 9.99 7.23 0.58
C MET A 1 8.48 7.03 0.64
N GLN A 2 7.87 6.54 -0.44
CA GLN A 2 6.41 6.34 -0.51
C GLN A 2 6.01 5.09 0.29
N ALA A 3 4.77 5.02 0.76
CA ALA A 3 4.30 3.98 1.70
C ALA A 3 4.59 2.54 1.24
N LEU A 4 4.41 2.25 -0.06
CA LEU A 4 4.73 0.94 -0.64
C LEU A 4 6.22 0.59 -0.51
N GLN A 5 7.13 1.53 -0.78
CA GLN A 5 8.57 1.29 -0.68
C GLN A 5 8.98 0.96 0.76
N THR A 6 8.38 1.66 1.74
CA THR A 6 8.59 1.37 3.16
C THR A 6 8.14 -0.05 3.49
N ALA A 7 6.93 -0.45 3.08
CA ALA A 7 6.42 -1.80 3.31
C ALA A 7 7.30 -2.89 2.67
N LEU A 8 7.80 -2.67 1.46
CA LEU A 8 8.70 -3.60 0.78
C LEU A 8 10.03 -3.76 1.51
N VAL A 9 10.61 -2.66 2.02
CA VAL A 9 11.84 -2.71 2.82
C VAL A 9 11.62 -3.51 4.10
N HIS A 10 10.51 -3.30 4.80
CA HIS A 10 10.16 -4.11 5.98
C HIS A 10 10.05 -5.59 5.64
N ALA A 11 9.34 -5.94 4.55
CA ALA A 11 9.20 -7.33 4.14
C ALA A 11 10.56 -7.99 3.83
N VAL A 12 11.49 -7.28 3.20
CA VAL A 12 12.86 -7.78 2.95
C VAL A 12 13.63 -7.97 4.26
N ILE A 13 13.53 -7.01 5.20
CA ILE A 13 14.15 -7.11 6.53
C ILE A 13 13.60 -8.32 7.30
N ASP A 14 12.30 -8.59 7.17
CA ASP A 14 11.61 -9.73 7.80
C ASP A 14 11.89 -11.07 7.10
N GLY A 15 12.74 -11.07 6.06
CA GLY A 15 13.23 -12.28 5.40
C GLY A 15 12.48 -12.69 4.14
N MET A 16 11.67 -11.81 3.55
CA MET A 16 11.05 -12.07 2.25
C MET A 16 12.13 -12.20 1.16
N PRO A 17 12.27 -13.38 0.51
CA PRO A 17 13.39 -13.68 -0.36
C PRO A 17 13.25 -13.07 -1.77
N SER A 18 12.03 -12.69 -2.18
CA SER A 18 11.73 -12.11 -3.49
C SER A 18 10.40 -11.35 -3.44
N TYR A 19 10.29 -10.26 -4.21
CA TYR A 19 9.03 -9.54 -4.40
C TYR A 19 7.96 -10.37 -5.12
N GLU A 20 8.35 -11.39 -5.89
CA GLU A 20 7.40 -12.29 -6.56
C GLU A 20 6.55 -13.12 -5.60
N GLN A 21 6.94 -13.21 -4.32
CA GLN A 21 6.18 -13.91 -3.27
C GLN A 21 5.07 -13.05 -2.66
N ILE A 22 4.97 -11.77 -3.03
CA ILE A 22 3.90 -10.90 -2.56
C ILE A 22 2.57 -11.43 -3.11
N GLN A 23 1.67 -11.85 -2.21
CA GLN A 23 0.35 -12.37 -2.60
C GLN A 23 -0.71 -11.27 -2.65
N GLU A 24 -0.62 -10.30 -1.74
CA GLU A 24 -1.60 -9.23 -1.59
C GLU A 24 -0.92 -7.96 -1.07
N VAL A 25 -1.36 -6.81 -1.60
CA VAL A 25 -1.02 -5.48 -1.10
C VAL A 25 -2.30 -4.70 -0.89
N VAL A 26 -2.45 -4.15 0.31
CA VAL A 26 -3.55 -3.25 0.66
C VAL A 26 -2.98 -1.85 0.86
N VAL A 27 -3.47 -0.89 0.07
CA VAL A 27 -3.17 0.53 0.23
C VAL A 27 -4.38 1.19 0.86
N ALA A 28 -4.21 1.76 2.05
CA ALA A 28 -5.25 2.51 2.74
C ALA A 28 -4.87 4.00 2.74
N GLU A 29 -5.72 4.84 2.18
CA GLU A 29 -5.51 6.29 2.06
C GLU A 29 -6.70 7.04 2.65
N LEU A 30 -6.46 8.23 3.23
CA LEU A 30 -7.55 9.08 3.72
C LEU A 30 -8.25 9.78 2.55
N SER A 31 -9.57 9.68 2.50
CA SER A 31 -10.43 10.36 1.53
C SER A 31 -10.29 11.89 1.65
N GLY A 32 -10.16 12.58 0.52
CA GLY A 32 -10.18 14.05 0.47
C GLY A 32 -8.84 14.75 0.72
N HIS A 33 -7.75 14.00 0.90
CA HIS A 33 -6.41 14.57 0.89
C HIS A 33 -5.89 14.74 -0.55
N HIS A 34 -5.05 15.76 -0.78
CA HIS A 34 -4.61 16.19 -2.13
C HIS A 34 -3.74 15.19 -2.89
N VAL A 35 -3.27 14.09 -2.27
CA VAL A 35 -2.33 13.15 -2.89
C VAL A 35 -2.81 11.72 -2.72
N GLU A 36 -3.16 11.10 -3.84
CA GLU A 36 -3.46 9.67 -3.96
C GLU A 36 -2.20 8.93 -4.46
N HIS A 37 -1.73 7.95 -3.69
CA HIS A 37 -0.57 7.13 -4.03
C HIS A 37 -0.99 5.75 -4.55
N SER A 38 -2.26 5.36 -4.42
CA SER A 38 -2.81 4.09 -4.88
C SER A 38 -2.46 3.77 -6.34
N SER A 39 -2.63 4.72 -7.26
CA SER A 39 -2.30 4.54 -8.69
C SER A 39 -0.80 4.29 -8.92
N ALA A 40 0.06 5.08 -8.27
CA ALA A 40 1.51 4.90 -8.37
C ALA A 40 1.97 3.57 -7.75
N ALA A 41 1.37 3.20 -6.62
CA ALA A 41 1.62 1.93 -5.94
C ALA A 41 1.23 0.73 -6.81
N GLN A 42 0.07 0.80 -7.48
CA GLN A 42 -0.38 -0.26 -8.39
C GLN A 42 0.56 -0.43 -9.58
N LEU A 43 1.01 0.66 -10.20
CA LEU A 43 1.97 0.61 -11.31
C LEU A 43 3.29 -0.04 -10.89
N LEU A 44 3.83 0.37 -9.75
CA LEU A 44 5.07 -0.21 -9.23
C LEU A 44 4.89 -1.69 -8.90
N LEU A 45 3.81 -2.05 -8.20
CA LEU A 45 3.52 -3.43 -7.83
C LEU A 45 3.37 -4.33 -9.05
N THR A 46 2.70 -3.86 -10.11
CA THR A 46 2.55 -4.61 -11.37
C THR A 46 3.90 -4.96 -12.00
N SER A 47 4.91 -4.11 -11.84
CA SER A 47 6.26 -4.35 -12.39
C SER A 47 7.11 -5.33 -11.59
N ILE A 48 6.86 -5.50 -10.28
CA ILE A 48 7.71 -6.32 -9.40
C ILE A 48 7.03 -7.59 -8.88
N ALA A 49 5.69 -7.61 -8.85
CA ALA A 49 4.87 -8.71 -8.36
C ALA A 49 3.53 -8.77 -9.15
N PRO A 50 3.57 -9.06 -10.46
CA PRO A 50 2.39 -9.01 -11.34
C PRO A 50 1.27 -9.98 -10.96
N SER A 51 1.58 -11.04 -10.21
CA SER A 51 0.61 -12.02 -9.70
C SER A 51 -0.08 -11.58 -8.41
N SER A 52 0.38 -10.51 -7.77
CA SER A 52 -0.17 -10.04 -6.51
C SER A 52 -1.53 -9.39 -6.69
N LYS A 53 -2.40 -9.53 -5.69
CA LYS A 53 -3.67 -8.80 -5.62
C LYS A 53 -3.41 -7.40 -5.06
N PHE A 54 -4.03 -6.40 -5.68
CA PHE A 54 -3.98 -5.02 -5.22
C PHE A 54 -5.37 -4.56 -4.76
N THR A 55 -5.44 -4.07 -3.53
CA THR A 55 -6.67 -3.53 -2.92
C THR A 55 -6.42 -2.10 -2.48
N SER A 56 -7.26 -1.16 -2.91
CA SER A 56 -7.24 0.24 -2.46
C SER A 56 -8.45 0.52 -1.56
N LEU A 57 -8.20 1.06 -0.37
CA LEU A 57 -9.21 1.42 0.61
C LEU A 57 -9.14 2.92 0.88
N PHE A 58 -10.27 3.61 0.69
CA PHE A 58 -10.40 5.03 1.02
C PHE A 58 -11.08 5.18 2.38
N LEU A 59 -10.31 5.64 3.35
CA LEU A 59 -10.71 5.79 4.74
C LEU A 59 -11.30 7.18 4.95
N THR A 60 -12.49 7.24 5.55
CA THR A 60 -13.06 8.52 5.97
C THR A 60 -12.67 8.77 7.42
N GLN A 61 -12.09 9.93 7.72
CA GLN A 61 -11.82 10.30 9.10
C GLN A 61 -13.16 10.52 9.80
N VAL A 62 -13.44 9.70 10.82
CA VAL A 62 -14.54 9.94 11.74
C VAL A 62 -13.96 10.73 12.89
N ASP A 63 -14.27 12.03 12.96
CA ASP A 63 -13.90 12.82 14.12
C ASP A 63 -14.59 12.20 15.34
N ALA A 64 -13.78 11.75 16.30
CA ALA A 64 -14.29 11.31 17.57
C ALA A 64 -15.01 12.51 18.19
N VAL A 65 -16.34 12.44 18.25
CA VAL A 65 -17.15 13.40 18.99
C VAL A 65 -16.69 13.30 20.44
N SER A 66 -15.92 14.28 20.90
CA SER A 66 -15.62 14.47 22.31
C SER A 66 -16.95 14.58 23.06
N ALA A 67 -17.26 13.54 23.84
CA ALA A 67 -18.34 13.56 24.82
C ALA A 67 -17.95 14.38 26.05
#